data_AF-A0A1W1BQE2-F1
#
_entry.id   AF-A0A1W1BQE2-F1
#
_cell.length_a   1.000
_cell.length_b   1.000
_cell.length_c   1.000
_cell.angle_alpha   90.00
_cell.angle_beta   90.00
_cell.angle_gamma   90.00
#
_symmetry.space_group_name_H-M   'P 1'
#
loop_
_entity.id
_entity.type
_entity.pdbx_description
1 polymer ?
#
loop_
_entity_poly.entity_id
_entity_poly.type
_entity_poly.pdbx_seq_one_letter_code
_entity_poly.pdbx_strand_id
1 'polypeptide(L)'
;MENIVIRPEIALGDFLPIFIESTLVLVFGVGYAAVITLSKMGYFSKLWMPVGYLFWALQTYFLYDVSILIHSNNFTSKVLMVTMFAYLFIPHLYFYLITESDKRYEETE
;
A
#
# COMPACT_ATOMS: atom_id res chain seq x y z
N MET A 1 28.20 -16.12 -23.35
CA MET A 1 27.74 -14.78 -23.78
C MET A 1 26.71 -14.33 -22.78
N GLU A 2 26.99 -13.23 -22.08
CA GLU A 2 26.05 -12.63 -21.12
C GLU A 2 24.84 -12.10 -21.89
N ASN A 3 23.63 -12.42 -21.41
CA ASN A 3 22.39 -12.11 -22.11
C ASN A 3 22.04 -10.65 -21.81
N ILE A 4 22.41 -9.73 -22.70
CA ILE A 4 22.13 -8.29 -22.54
C ILE A 4 20.65 -8.07 -22.84
N VAL A 5 19.83 -7.98 -21.79
CA VAL A 5 18.40 -7.66 -21.90
C VAL A 5 18.25 -6.15 -22.05
N ILE A 6 17.96 -5.68 -23.27
CA ILE A 6 17.63 -4.28 -23.54
C ILE A 6 16.21 -4.04 -23.04
N ARG A 7 16.07 -3.26 -21.95
CA ARG A 7 14.76 -2.82 -21.44
C ARG A 7 14.20 -1.73 -22.38
N PRO A 8 12.88 -1.70 -22.66
CA PRO A 8 12.27 -0.55 -23.32
C PRO A 8 12.65 0.75 -22.60
N GLU A 9 13.12 1.74 -23.36
CA GLU A 9 13.35 3.08 -22.81
C GLU A 9 11.99 3.73 -22.52
N ILE A 10 11.87 4.33 -21.33
CA ILE A 10 10.69 5.11 -20.95
C ILE A 10 10.67 6.37 -21.83
N ALA A 11 9.57 6.64 -22.51
CA ALA A 11 9.47 7.85 -23.32
C ALA A 11 9.55 9.07 -22.40
N LEU A 12 10.27 10.12 -22.83
CA LEU A 12 10.41 11.35 -22.04
C LEU A 12 9.07 12.00 -21.68
N GLY A 13 8.02 11.77 -22.48
CA GLY A 13 6.65 12.23 -22.21
C GLY A 13 5.95 11.50 -21.07
N ASP A 14 6.39 10.29 -20.73
CA ASP A 14 5.76 9.45 -19.69
C ASP A 14 6.32 9.75 -18.29
N PHE A 15 7.39 10.54 -18.20
CA PHE A 15 8.00 10.91 -16.91
C PHE A 15 7.00 11.58 -15.96
N LEU A 16 6.28 12.60 -16.44
CA LEU A 16 5.34 13.34 -15.60
C LEU A 16 4.15 12.47 -15.14
N PRO A 17 3.49 11.69 -16.02
CA PRO A 17 2.50 10.70 -15.61
C PRO A 17 3.03 9.73 -14.56
N ILE A 18 4.18 9.08 -14.79
CA ILE A 18 4.78 8.13 -13.85
C ILE A 18 5.04 8.79 -12.49
N PHE A 19 5.56 10.01 -12.49
CA PHE A 19 5.83 10.76 -11.26
C PHE A 19 4.56 11.06 -10.47
N ILE A 20 3.51 11.54 -11.14
CA ILE A 20 2.22 11.84 -10.51
C ILE A 20 1.61 10.58 -9.93
N GLU A 21 1.52 9.52 -10.74
CA GLU A 21 0.98 8.21 -10.36
C GLU A 21 1.73 7.63 -9.15
N SER A 22 3.07 7.64 -9.18
CA SER A 22 3.90 7.20 -8.06
C SER A 22 3.68 8.04 -6.80
N THR A 23 3.47 9.35 -6.95
CA THR A 23 3.17 10.25 -5.83
C THR A 23 1.80 9.91 -5.23
N LEU A 24 0.79 9.66 -6.06
CA LEU A 24 -0.54 9.27 -5.59
C LEU A 24 -0.51 7.95 -4.83
N VAL A 25 0.26 6.96 -5.27
CA VAL A 25 0.49 5.72 -4.52
C VAL A 25 0.97 6.02 -3.09
N LEU A 26 1.94 6.91 -2.93
CA LEU A 26 2.47 7.27 -1.61
C LEU A 26 1.45 8.04 -0.77
N VAL A 27 0.78 9.04 -1.35
CA VAL A 27 -0.21 9.86 -0.65
C VAL A 27 -1.38 9.00 -0.16
N PHE A 28 -1.92 8.13 -1.00
CA PHE A 28 -3.00 7.23 -0.61
C PHE A 28 -2.53 6.15 0.36
N GLY A 29 -1.29 5.68 0.27
CA GLY A 29 -0.73 4.74 1.24
C GLY A 29 -0.57 5.33 2.63
N VAL A 30 -0.04 6.55 2.73
CA VAL A 30 0.00 7.28 4.00
C VAL A 30 -1.42 7.55 4.49
N GLY A 31 -2.34 7.94 3.61
CA GLY A 31 -3.74 8.14 3.94
C GLY A 31 -4.41 6.89 4.53
N TYR A 32 -4.24 5.73 3.89
CA TYR A 32 -4.75 4.46 4.39
C TYR A 32 -4.20 4.14 5.78
N ALA A 33 -2.87 4.16 5.93
CA ALA A 33 -2.23 3.85 7.21
C ALA A 33 -2.69 4.81 8.31
N ALA A 34 -2.73 6.12 8.05
CA ALA A 34 -3.15 7.13 9.01
C ALA A 34 -4.61 6.97 9.42
N VAL A 35 -5.54 6.83 8.46
CA VAL A 35 -6.97 6.72 8.77
C VAL A 35 -7.26 5.46 9.59
N ILE A 36 -6.73 4.30 9.18
CA ILE A 36 -6.96 3.05 9.91
C ILE A 36 -6.36 3.10 11.32
N THR A 37 -5.15 3.64 11.45
CA THR A 37 -4.45 3.77 12.73
C THR A 37 -5.20 4.72 13.68
N LEU A 38 -5.54 5.92 13.22
CA LEU A 38 -6.25 6.91 14.02
C LEU A 38 -7.66 6.44 14.42
N SER A 39 -8.37 5.73 13.53
CA SER A 39 -9.65 5.10 13.87
C SER A 39 -9.51 3.99 14.91
N LYS A 40 -8.43 3.19 14.86
CA LYS A 40 -8.19 2.11 15.84
C LYS A 40 -7.71 2.63 17.19
N MET A 41 -6.95 3.72 17.23
CA MET A 41 -6.55 4.41 18.46
C MET A 41 -7.68 5.21 19.12
N GLY A 42 -8.83 5.35 18.46
CA GLY A 42 -9.98 6.08 18.99
C GLY A 42 -9.92 7.60 18.78
N TYR A 43 -8.91 8.13 18.07
CA TYR A 43 -8.87 9.54 17.69
C TYR A 43 -9.94 9.90 16.67
N PHE A 44 -10.30 8.95 15.78
CA PHE A 44 -11.41 9.08 14.83
C PHE A 44 -12.50 8.04 15.10
N SER A 45 -13.74 8.37 14.73
CA SER A 45 -14.84 7.41 14.74
C SER A 45 -14.51 6.22 13.82
N LYS A 46 -14.93 5.01 14.23
CA LYS A 46 -14.84 3.79 13.41
C LYS A 46 -15.56 3.92 12.06
N LEU A 47 -16.47 4.89 11.91
CA LEU A 47 -17.12 5.25 10.65
C LEU A 47 -16.15 5.77 9.58
N TRP A 48 -14.92 6.16 9.94
CA TRP A 48 -13.89 6.57 9.00
C TRP A 48 -13.10 5.40 8.40
N MET A 49 -13.23 4.18 8.93
CA MET A 49 -12.53 3.01 8.39
C MET A 49 -12.84 2.72 6.91
N PRO A 50 -14.10 2.81 6.42
CA PRO A 50 -14.41 2.71 4.99
C PRO A 50 -13.63 3.69 4.11
N VAL A 51 -13.39 4.92 4.59
CA VAL A 51 -12.58 5.92 3.88
C VAL A 51 -11.12 5.45 3.80
N GLY A 52 -10.60 4.85 4.86
CA GLY A 52 -9.28 4.22 4.84
C GLY A 52 -9.19 3.13 3.77
N TYR A 53 -10.17 2.22 3.69
CA TYR A 53 -10.19 1.18 2.66
C TYR A 53 -10.33 1.75 1.24
N LEU A 54 -11.01 2.88 1.07
CA LEU A 54 -11.05 3.59 -0.20
C LEU A 54 -9.66 4.13 -0.58
N PHE A 55 -8.88 4.66 0.37
CA PHE A 55 -7.49 5.04 0.12
C PHE A 55 -6.61 3.85 -0.25
N TRP A 56 -6.80 2.69 0.39
CA TRP A 56 -6.10 1.47 -0.02
C TRP A 56 -6.45 1.05 -1.46
N ALA A 57 -7.74 1.13 -1.84
CA ALA A 57 -8.17 0.78 -3.19
C ALA A 57 -7.58 1.74 -4.23
N LEU A 58 -7.57 3.04 -3.95
CA LEU A 58 -6.95 4.05 -4.80
C LEU A 58 -5.44 3.86 -4.92
N GLN A 59 -4.73 3.64 -3.81
CA GLN A 59 -3.31 3.30 -3.82
C GLN A 59 -3.03 2.08 -4.69
N THR A 60 -3.82 1.01 -4.56
CA THR A 60 -3.66 -0.24 -5.32
C THR A 60 -3.88 0.00 -6.81
N TYR A 61 -4.88 0.80 -7.17
CA TYR A 61 -5.17 1.18 -8.55
C TYR A 61 -3.99 1.95 -9.17
N PHE A 62 -3.51 3.01 -8.53
CA PHE A 62 -2.37 3.78 -9.05
C PHE A 62 -1.09 2.95 -9.08
N LEU A 63 -0.89 2.02 -8.13
CA LEU A 63 0.26 1.11 -8.18
C LEU A 63 0.20 0.18 -9.39
N TYR A 64 -1.00 -0.30 -9.73
CA TYR A 64 -1.20 -1.08 -10.95
C TYR A 64 -0.93 -0.25 -12.21
N ASP A 65 -1.42 0.99 -12.25
CA ASP A 65 -1.23 1.89 -13.38
C ASP A 65 0.25 2.25 -13.60
N VAL A 66 0.98 2.60 -12.53
CA VAL A 66 2.45 2.76 -12.56
C VAL A 66 3.12 1.51 -13.14
N SER A 67 2.70 0.32 -12.71
CA SER A 67 3.28 -0.94 -13.17
C SER A 67 3.12 -1.14 -14.69
N ILE A 68 2.00 -0.68 -15.26
CA ILE A 68 1.78 -0.67 -16.71
C ILE A 68 2.66 0.39 -17.37
N LEU A 69 2.67 1.62 -16.86
CA LEU A 69 3.42 2.75 -17.42
C LEU A 69 4.93 2.50 -17.48
N ILE A 70 5.50 1.82 -16.48
CA ILE A 70 6.93 1.47 -16.48
C ILE A 70 7.25 0.20 -17.29
N HIS A 71 6.26 -0.37 -17.99
CA HIS A 71 6.37 -1.63 -18.73
C HIS A 71 6.91 -2.77 -17.85
N SER A 72 6.41 -2.85 -16.61
CA SER A 72 6.83 -3.87 -15.65
C SER A 72 6.53 -5.27 -16.17
N ASN A 73 7.39 -6.23 -15.84
CA ASN A 73 7.15 -7.62 -16.19
C ASN A 73 5.83 -8.10 -15.55
N ASN A 74 5.05 -8.88 -16.30
CA ASN A 74 3.83 -9.54 -15.81
C ASN A 74 4.01 -10.24 -14.46
N PHE A 75 5.17 -10.87 -14.24
CA PHE A 75 5.48 -11.47 -12.93
C PHE A 75 5.54 -10.42 -11.82
N THR A 76 6.29 -9.34 -12.03
CA THR A 76 6.43 -8.25 -11.07
C THR A 76 5.10 -7.57 -10.78
N SER A 77 4.31 -7.25 -11.81
CA SER A 77 2.96 -6.68 -11.64
C SER A 77 2.08 -7.55 -10.75
N LYS A 78 2.10 -8.88 -10.95
CA LYS A 78 1.34 -9.82 -10.10
C LYS A 78 1.83 -9.82 -8.66
N VAL A 79 3.14 -9.85 -8.44
CA VAL A 79 3.73 -9.80 -7.09
C VAL A 79 3.35 -8.51 -6.36
N LEU A 80 3.35 -7.37 -7.06
CA LEU A 80 2.91 -6.09 -6.50
C LEU A 80 1.43 -6.14 -6.07
N MET A 81 0.57 -6.71 -6.90
CA MET A 81 -0.85 -6.84 -6.56
C MET A 81 -1.07 -7.77 -5.37
N VAL A 82 -0.38 -8.92 -5.32
CA VAL A 82 -0.42 -9.83 -4.16
C VAL A 82 0.09 -9.14 -2.89
N THR A 83 1.14 -8.33 -3.00
CA THR A 83 1.65 -7.53 -1.88
C THR A 83 0.61 -6.55 -1.36
N MET A 84 -0.20 -5.92 -2.24
CA MET A 84 -1.26 -5.02 -1.80
C MET A 84 -2.37 -5.73 -1.00
N PHE A 85 -2.66 -6.99 -1.32
CA PHE A 85 -3.55 -7.81 -0.48
C PHE A 85 -2.94 -8.05 0.90
N ALA A 86 -1.66 -8.42 0.98
CA ALA A 86 -0.98 -8.58 2.27
C ALA A 86 -0.94 -7.27 3.06
N TYR A 87 -0.70 -6.15 2.37
CA TYR A 87 -0.65 -4.80 2.94
C TYR A 87 -1.96 -4.39 3.62
N LEU A 88 -3.12 -4.86 3.11
CA LEU A 88 -4.43 -4.61 3.71
C LEU A 88 -4.53 -5.12 5.16
N PHE A 89 -3.77 -6.15 5.51
CA PHE A 89 -3.80 -6.77 6.84
C PHE A 89 -2.80 -6.16 7.81
N ILE A 90 -1.80 -5.39 7.35
CA ILE A 90 -0.69 -4.93 8.19
C ILE A 90 -1.18 -4.11 9.41
N PRO A 91 -2.02 -3.08 9.24
CA PRO A 91 -2.50 -2.32 10.39
C PRO A 91 -3.33 -3.19 11.34
N HIS A 92 -4.14 -4.10 10.80
CA HIS A 92 -5.00 -4.97 11.61
C HIS A 92 -4.19 -5.95 12.43
N LEU A 93 -3.17 -6.55 11.83
CA LEU A 93 -2.24 -7.45 12.50
C LEU A 93 -1.44 -6.72 13.57
N TYR A 94 -0.92 -5.53 13.27
CA TYR A 94 -0.18 -4.71 14.23
C TYR A 94 -1.02 -4.43 15.49
N PHE A 95 -2.24 -3.94 15.31
CA PHE A 95 -3.13 -3.65 16.44
C PHE A 95 -3.62 -4.91 17.15
N TYR A 96 -3.76 -6.04 16.45
CA TYR A 96 -4.08 -7.31 17.11
C TYR A 96 -2.94 -7.76 18.03
N LEU A 97 -1.70 -7.76 17.52
CA LEU A 97 -0.52 -8.17 18.28
C LEU A 97 -0.30 -7.30 19.52
N ILE A 98 -0.48 -5.98 19.40
CA ILE A 98 -0.28 -5.07 20.54
C ILE A 98 -1.36 -5.26 21.61
N THR A 99 -2.63 -5.41 21.20
CA THR A 99 -3.72 -5.65 22.16
C THR A 99 -3.58 -6.99 22.86
N GLU A 100 -3.14 -8.04 22.17
CA GLU A 100 -2.89 -9.34 22.81
C GLU A 100 -1.64 -9.34 23.69
N SER A 101 -0.60 -8.59 23.33
CA SER A 101 0.56 -8.44 24.22
C SER A 101 0.18 -7.73 25.50
N ASP A 102 -0.61 -6.65 25.42
CA ASP A 102 -1.00 -5.84 26.58
C ASP A 102 -1.83 -6.66 27.57
N LYS A 103 -2.81 -7.43 27.07
CA LYS A 103 -3.62 -8.34 27.92
C LYS A 103 -2.78 -9.34 28.71
N ARG A 104 -1.72 -9.89 28.09
CA ARG A 104 -0.86 -10.88 28.74
C ARG A 104 -0.09 -10.29 29.93
N TYR A 105 0.28 -9.00 29.86
CA TYR A 105 0.97 -8.33 30.96
C TYR A 105 -0.01 -7.93 32.08
N GLU A 106 -1.23 -7.50 31.75
CA GLU A 106 -2.26 -7.19 32.75
C GLU A 106 -2.71 -8.42 33.58
N GLU A 107 -2.67 -9.64 33.01
CA GLU A 107 -2.98 -10.88 33.76
C GLU A 107 -1.88 -11.33 34.74
N THR A 108 -0.69 -10.70 34.70
CA THR A 108 0.46 -11.08 35.54
C THR A 108 0.65 -10.17 36.76
N GLU A 109 -0.13 -9.07 36.88
CA GLU A 109 -0.23 -8.22 38.09
C GLU A 109 -1.44 -8.63 38.96
#